data_AF-A0A2T4GPP4-F1
#
_entry.id   AF-A0A2T4GPP4-F1
#
_cell.length_a   1.000
_cell.length_b   1.000
_cell.length_c   1.000
_cell.angle_alpha   90.00
_cell.angle_beta   90.00
_cell.angle_gamma   90.00
#
_symmetry.space_group_name_H-M   'P 1'
#
loop_
_entity.id
_entity.type
_entity.pdbx_description
1 polymer ?
#
loop_
_entity_poly.entity_id
_entity_poly.type
_entity_poly.pdbx_seq_one_letter_code
_entity_poly.pdbx_strand_id
1 'polypeptide(L)'
;MSQEITPGGYHWISNAIESLDPEKDYELMWRLMSCYRSSDFMNNMIYALTFPNFIITTHGAQTVWRSDGGKVIKRGTQRVEDTENYNMTWWHYGPSDKRCREAVDHINNLHASLARRYPGNFSYNEDFLYVTTFSAILMHRFRLRIGLSGFTEKEKIAAHHFWRDMTPLFIKEDGSSVHGYPDDFEGCLNFCETYENTPREFDPRMQHIGLAIMNQFAFRYFPPGLRWLAIATVKSLTLETTLAAMRIKPVHPVLKYIIVFVVGTLMSLAETFLPDPRESFWKKIETLDVEKAKARKADIKESDEAYCKYIRDKWSAPGCPFQMKAE
;
A
#
# COMPACT_ATOMS: atom_id res chain seq x y z
N MET A 1 10.44 -24.54 6.32
CA MET A 1 9.78 -24.95 5.07
C MET A 1 8.31 -24.59 5.22
N SER A 2 7.79 -23.64 4.45
CA SER A 2 6.40 -23.19 4.63
C SER A 2 5.45 -24.32 4.29
N GLN A 3 4.51 -24.61 5.20
CA GLN A 3 3.43 -25.56 4.97
C GLN A 3 2.68 -25.19 3.67
N GLU A 4 2.64 -26.11 2.71
CA GLU A 4 1.86 -25.93 1.48
C GLU A 4 0.44 -26.42 1.72
N ILE A 5 -0.55 -25.55 1.48
CA ILE A 5 -1.97 -25.93 1.50
C ILE A 5 -2.39 -26.26 0.07
N THR A 6 -2.94 -27.46 -0.11
CA THR A 6 -3.56 -27.86 -1.38
C THR A 6 -4.93 -27.20 -1.53
N PRO A 7 -5.18 -26.38 -2.57
CA PRO A 7 -6.49 -25.77 -2.80
C PRO A 7 -7.58 -26.83 -3.00
N GLY A 8 -8.69 -26.73 -2.27
CA GLY A 8 -9.81 -27.68 -2.36
C GLY A 8 -11.18 -27.04 -2.14
N GLY A 9 -12.07 -27.09 -3.14
CA GLY A 9 -13.41 -26.51 -3.07
C GLY A 9 -13.51 -25.08 -3.65
N TYR A 10 -14.70 -24.48 -3.52
CA TYR A 10 -15.02 -23.18 -4.12
C TYR A 10 -14.51 -21.98 -3.29
N HIS A 11 -14.67 -22.03 -1.97
CA HIS A 11 -14.20 -21.01 -1.01
C HIS A 11 -13.17 -21.61 -0.03
N TRP A 12 -12.12 -22.19 -0.59
CA TRP A 12 -11.16 -23.01 0.17
C TRP A 12 -10.27 -22.19 1.10
N ILE A 13 -10.05 -20.90 0.83
CA ILE A 13 -9.14 -20.05 1.62
C ILE A 13 -9.70 -19.83 3.01
N SER A 14 -10.99 -19.51 3.11
CA SER A 14 -11.65 -19.30 4.41
C SER A 14 -11.59 -20.58 5.25
N ASN A 15 -11.92 -21.74 4.66
CA ASN A 15 -11.82 -23.04 5.35
C ASN A 15 -10.39 -23.34 5.82
N ALA A 16 -9.39 -23.01 5.00
CA ALA A 16 -7.99 -23.17 5.37
C ALA A 16 -7.63 -22.28 6.57
N ILE A 17 -7.96 -20.98 6.53
CA ILE A 17 -7.75 -20.03 7.62
C ILE A 17 -8.41 -20.52 8.92
N GLU A 18 -9.64 -21.03 8.85
CA GLU A 18 -10.37 -21.54 10.02
C GLU A 18 -9.66 -22.74 10.67
N SER A 19 -8.98 -23.57 9.88
CA SER A 19 -8.25 -24.76 10.37
C SER A 19 -6.90 -24.45 11.02
N LEU A 20 -6.34 -23.26 10.77
CA LEU A 20 -5.01 -22.86 11.25
C LEU A 20 -5.04 -22.30 12.68
N ASP A 21 -3.91 -22.43 13.38
CA ASP A 21 -3.68 -21.85 14.72
C ASP A 21 -2.98 -20.49 14.56
N PRO A 22 -3.64 -19.34 14.84
CA PRO A 22 -3.05 -18.03 14.61
C PRO A 22 -1.84 -17.72 15.52
N GLU A 23 -1.60 -18.50 16.57
CA GLU A 23 -0.40 -18.37 17.40
C GLU A 23 0.85 -18.98 16.73
N LYS A 24 0.66 -19.94 15.83
CA LYS A 24 1.76 -20.73 15.22
C LYS A 24 1.85 -20.56 13.71
N ASP A 25 0.70 -20.47 13.04
CA ASP A 25 0.56 -20.51 11.60
C ASP A 25 0.31 -19.11 11.00
N TYR A 26 0.56 -18.04 11.76
CA TYR A 26 0.25 -16.66 11.37
C TYR A 26 0.89 -16.24 10.04
N GLU A 27 2.10 -16.72 9.72
CA GLU A 27 2.74 -16.43 8.42
C GLU A 27 1.95 -17.01 7.25
N LEU A 28 1.45 -18.24 7.41
CA LEU A 28 0.63 -18.91 6.40
C LEU A 28 -0.76 -18.26 6.30
N MET A 29 -1.38 -17.94 7.44
CA MET A 29 -2.64 -17.21 7.46
C MET A 29 -2.50 -15.85 6.77
N TRP A 30 -1.45 -15.09 7.09
CA TRP A 30 -1.20 -13.81 6.44
C TRP A 30 -1.02 -13.97 4.94
N ARG A 31 -0.23 -14.96 4.48
CA ARG A 31 -0.08 -15.28 3.05
C ARG A 31 -1.43 -15.54 2.37
N LEU A 32 -2.31 -16.33 2.99
CA LEU A 32 -3.65 -16.62 2.48
C LEU A 32 -4.50 -15.34 2.37
N MET A 33 -4.46 -14.50 3.40
CA MET A 33 -5.23 -13.25 3.49
C MET A 33 -4.77 -12.18 2.48
N SER A 34 -3.46 -12.10 2.21
CA SER A 34 -2.85 -10.96 1.52
C SER A 34 -2.28 -11.26 0.12
N CYS A 35 -2.00 -12.52 -0.22
CA CYS A 35 -1.38 -12.86 -1.51
C CYS A 35 -2.34 -13.49 -2.52
N TYR A 36 -3.44 -14.10 -2.09
CA TYR A 36 -4.29 -14.89 -2.98
C TYR A 36 -5.30 -14.06 -3.76
N ARG A 37 -6.05 -13.18 -3.09
CA ARG A 37 -7.06 -12.32 -3.71
C ARG A 37 -6.50 -11.02 -4.30
N SER A 38 -5.18 -10.94 -4.46
CA SER A 38 -4.43 -9.79 -4.95
C SER A 38 -4.33 -9.77 -6.49
N SER A 39 -4.15 -8.58 -7.05
CA SER A 39 -3.99 -8.36 -8.49
C SER A 39 -3.29 -7.03 -8.75
N ASP A 40 -2.73 -6.84 -9.94
CA ASP A 40 -2.12 -5.55 -10.33
C ASP A 40 -3.04 -4.35 -10.08
N PHE A 41 -4.31 -4.46 -10.47
CA PHE A 41 -5.30 -3.40 -10.27
C PHE A 41 -5.55 -3.14 -8.78
N MET A 42 -5.85 -4.19 -8.00
CA MET A 42 -6.16 -4.05 -6.58
C MET A 42 -4.96 -3.55 -5.79
N ASN A 43 -3.76 -4.06 -6.04
CA ASN A 43 -2.54 -3.65 -5.39
C ASN A 43 -2.22 -2.18 -5.71
N ASN A 44 -2.33 -1.75 -6.97
CA ASN A 44 -2.11 -0.35 -7.31
C ASN A 44 -3.17 0.58 -6.70
N MET A 45 -4.43 0.14 -6.63
CA MET A 45 -5.48 0.88 -5.91
C MET A 45 -5.14 1.01 -4.42
N ILE A 46 -4.82 -0.10 -3.74
CA ILE A 46 -4.45 -0.08 -2.31
C ILE A 46 -3.21 0.78 -2.08
N TYR A 47 -2.19 0.70 -2.93
CA TYR A 47 -1.04 1.60 -2.89
C TYR A 47 -1.49 3.07 -2.99
N ALA A 48 -2.39 3.40 -3.91
CA ALA A 48 -2.89 4.77 -4.07
C ALA A 48 -3.70 5.28 -2.87
N LEU A 49 -4.31 4.37 -2.11
CA LEU A 49 -5.06 4.67 -0.89
C LEU A 49 -4.17 4.85 0.34
N THR A 50 -3.05 4.11 0.40
CA THR A 50 -2.31 3.89 1.65
C THR A 50 -0.94 4.54 1.66
N PHE A 51 -0.21 4.52 0.55
CA PHE A 51 1.12 5.14 0.48
C PHE A 51 1.11 6.62 0.91
N PRO A 52 0.09 7.43 0.54
CA PRO A 52 -0.06 8.78 1.07
C PRO A 52 -0.01 8.89 2.60
N ASN A 53 -0.57 7.92 3.33
CA ASN A 53 -0.58 7.91 4.79
C ASN A 53 0.84 7.84 5.38
N PHE A 54 1.75 7.14 4.71
CA PHE A 54 3.12 6.90 5.20
C PHE A 54 4.07 8.08 4.98
N ILE A 55 3.61 9.13 4.30
CA ILE A 55 4.43 10.29 3.92
C ILE A 55 3.83 11.62 4.37
N ILE A 56 2.83 11.57 5.26
CA ILE A 56 2.14 12.76 5.79
C ILE A 56 3.02 13.61 6.72
N THR A 57 4.30 13.28 6.89
CA THR A 57 5.31 14.05 7.63
C THR A 57 6.19 14.87 6.68
N THR A 58 6.69 16.02 7.13
CA THR A 58 7.53 16.91 6.31
C THR A 58 8.78 16.19 5.79
N HIS A 59 9.42 15.38 6.65
CA HIS A 59 10.58 14.56 6.28
C HIS A 59 10.24 13.40 5.33
N GLY A 60 9.07 12.76 5.50
CA GLY A 60 8.56 11.77 4.56
C GLY A 60 8.31 12.37 3.17
N ALA A 61 7.60 13.50 3.14
CA ALA A 61 7.28 14.22 1.91
C ALA A 61 8.54 14.72 1.19
N GLN A 62 9.51 15.30 1.91
CA GLN A 62 10.79 15.72 1.34
C GLN A 62 11.54 14.57 0.67
N THR A 63 11.61 13.42 1.33
CA THR A 63 12.37 12.26 0.85
C THR A 63 11.76 11.66 -0.42
N VAL A 64 10.43 11.63 -0.51
CA VAL A 64 9.70 11.06 -1.65
C VAL A 64 9.62 12.03 -2.82
N TRP A 65 9.26 13.29 -2.54
CA TRP A 65 9.17 14.33 -3.56
C TRP A 65 10.54 14.73 -4.10
N ARG A 66 11.56 14.73 -3.24
CA ARG A 66 12.90 15.26 -3.52
C ARG A 66 12.78 16.74 -3.88
N SER A 67 13.47 17.18 -4.93
CA SER A 67 13.35 18.54 -5.47
C SER A 67 12.36 18.64 -6.64
N ASP A 68 12.06 17.53 -7.32
CA ASP A 68 11.54 17.56 -8.69
C ASP A 68 10.40 16.55 -8.97
N GLY A 69 9.73 16.10 -7.91
CA GLY A 69 8.69 15.07 -7.97
C GLY A 69 9.22 13.64 -7.97
N GLY A 70 10.54 13.42 -8.05
CA GLY A 70 11.15 12.11 -7.81
C GLY A 70 10.54 10.96 -8.62
N LYS A 71 10.45 9.78 -8.01
CA LYS A 71 9.85 8.61 -8.66
C LYS A 71 8.34 8.76 -8.85
N VAL A 72 7.61 9.52 -8.02
CA VAL A 72 6.14 9.61 -8.13
C VAL A 72 5.67 10.29 -9.42
N ILE A 73 6.50 11.15 -10.02
CA ILE A 73 6.24 11.77 -11.33
C ILE A 73 6.96 11.06 -12.48
N LYS A 74 8.23 10.70 -12.27
CA LYS A 74 9.09 10.24 -13.37
C LYS A 74 8.99 8.74 -13.63
N ARG A 75 8.58 7.97 -12.62
CA ARG A 75 8.60 6.50 -12.59
C ARG A 75 7.47 5.97 -11.69
N GLY A 76 6.26 6.50 -11.85
CA GLY A 76 5.15 6.26 -10.95
C GLY A 76 4.72 4.79 -10.94
N THR A 77 4.55 4.19 -12.11
CA THR A 77 4.24 2.78 -12.30
C THR A 77 5.36 1.87 -11.79
N GLN A 78 6.63 2.16 -12.12
CA GLN A 78 7.76 1.39 -11.59
C GLN A 78 7.88 1.51 -10.06
N ARG A 79 7.54 2.66 -9.47
CA ARG A 79 7.56 2.83 -8.01
C ARG A 79 6.55 1.92 -7.32
N VAL A 80 5.33 1.85 -7.86
CA VAL A 80 4.32 0.92 -7.34
C VAL A 80 4.82 -0.51 -7.48
N GLU A 81 5.34 -0.87 -8.66
CA GLU A 81 5.91 -2.20 -8.90
C GLU A 81 7.01 -2.57 -7.91
N ASP A 82 8.00 -1.69 -7.71
CA ASP A 82 9.09 -1.89 -6.76
C ASP A 82 8.54 -2.15 -5.36
N THR A 83 7.59 -1.32 -4.91
CA THR A 83 7.01 -1.39 -3.56
C THR A 83 6.20 -2.67 -3.37
N GLU A 84 5.33 -2.99 -4.33
CA GLU A 84 4.48 -4.18 -4.27
C GLU A 84 5.29 -5.47 -4.35
N ASN A 85 6.40 -5.50 -5.09
CA ASN A 85 7.24 -6.69 -5.15
C ASN A 85 7.92 -6.99 -3.80
N TYR A 86 8.41 -5.97 -3.07
CA TYR A 86 8.93 -6.17 -1.71
C TYR A 86 7.82 -6.60 -0.75
N ASN A 87 6.69 -5.91 -0.77
CA ASN A 87 5.53 -6.24 0.07
C ASN A 87 5.08 -7.69 -0.15
N MET A 88 4.87 -8.12 -1.40
CA MET A 88 4.44 -9.47 -1.73
C MET A 88 5.51 -10.52 -1.37
N THR A 89 6.81 -10.19 -1.48
CA THR A 89 7.89 -11.06 -1.00
C THR A 89 7.75 -11.29 0.51
N TRP A 90 7.53 -10.22 1.28
CA TRP A 90 7.33 -10.32 2.73
C TRP A 90 6.09 -11.14 3.06
N TRP A 91 4.95 -10.76 2.49
CA TRP A 91 3.65 -11.39 2.77
C TRP A 91 3.61 -12.86 2.34
N HIS A 92 4.33 -13.21 1.29
CA HIS A 92 4.46 -14.59 0.87
C HIS A 92 5.38 -15.35 1.83
N TYR A 93 6.61 -14.89 2.07
CA TYR A 93 7.60 -15.72 2.77
C TYR A 93 7.53 -15.66 4.30
N GLY A 94 7.14 -14.53 4.88
CA GLY A 94 7.06 -14.31 6.32
C GLY A 94 8.40 -13.95 6.99
N PRO A 95 8.37 -13.30 8.17
CA PRO A 95 9.56 -12.83 8.90
C PRO A 95 10.55 -13.93 9.30
N SER A 96 10.13 -15.19 9.38
CA SER A 96 10.99 -16.33 9.68
C SER A 96 11.88 -16.77 8.50
N ASP A 97 11.49 -16.43 7.26
CA ASP A 97 12.16 -16.91 6.05
C ASP A 97 13.31 -15.98 5.61
N LYS A 98 14.41 -16.59 5.16
CA LYS A 98 15.62 -15.89 4.69
C LYS A 98 15.33 -14.93 3.53
N ARG A 99 14.45 -15.30 2.60
CA ARG A 99 14.11 -14.46 1.43
C ARG A 99 13.40 -13.17 1.84
N CYS A 100 12.52 -13.26 2.83
CA CYS A 100 11.89 -12.08 3.42
C CYS A 100 12.94 -11.17 4.08
N ARG A 101 13.84 -11.74 4.89
CA ARG A 101 14.90 -10.99 5.57
C ARG A 101 15.86 -10.31 4.60
N GLU A 102 16.28 -11.00 3.54
CA GLU A 102 17.10 -10.42 2.47
C GLU A 102 16.38 -9.27 1.73
N ALA A 103 15.07 -9.41 1.52
CA ALA A 103 14.24 -8.35 0.95
C ALA A 103 14.13 -7.12 1.88
N VAL A 104 13.99 -7.34 3.19
CA VAL A 104 14.01 -6.28 4.20
C VAL A 104 15.39 -5.61 4.27
N ASP A 105 16.49 -6.37 4.22
CA ASP A 105 17.85 -5.84 4.18
C ASP A 105 18.08 -4.92 2.97
N HIS A 106 17.51 -5.25 1.81
CA HIS A 106 17.55 -4.38 0.66
C HIS A 106 16.86 -3.03 0.92
N ILE A 107 15.69 -3.04 1.57
CA ILE A 107 14.97 -1.82 1.94
C ILE A 107 15.74 -1.03 3.00
N ASN A 108 16.32 -1.69 4.01
CA ASN A 108 17.18 -1.03 5.00
C ASN A 108 18.37 -0.32 4.33
N ASN A 109 19.01 -0.97 3.35
CA ASN A 109 20.10 -0.36 2.58
C ASN A 109 19.63 0.83 1.73
N LEU A 110 18.42 0.75 1.15
CA LEU A 110 17.80 1.86 0.43
C LEU A 110 17.53 3.05 1.39
N HIS A 111 16.94 2.78 2.55
CA HIS A 111 16.68 3.80 3.58
C HIS A 111 17.99 4.44 4.07
N ALA A 112 19.02 3.65 4.37
CA ALA A 112 20.34 4.18 4.74
C ALA A 112 20.97 5.04 3.63
N SER A 113 20.79 4.66 2.36
CA SER A 113 21.23 5.45 1.21
C SER A 113 20.50 6.78 1.08
N LEU A 114 19.20 6.80 1.36
CA LEU A 114 18.38 8.01 1.38
C LEU A 114 18.70 8.88 2.60
N ALA A 115 18.92 8.30 3.78
CA ALA A 115 19.32 9.01 4.99
C ALA A 115 20.63 9.79 4.80
N ARG A 116 21.61 9.24 4.08
CA ARG A 116 22.82 9.99 3.70
C ARG A 116 22.55 11.24 2.86
N ARG A 117 21.46 11.26 2.08
CA ARG A 117 21.07 12.41 1.25
C ARG A 117 20.10 13.35 1.98
N TYR A 118 19.37 12.83 2.94
CA TYR A 118 18.39 13.55 3.74
C TYR A 118 18.59 13.19 5.23
N PRO A 119 19.66 13.70 5.86
CA PRO A 119 20.00 13.33 7.23
C PRO A 119 18.85 13.67 8.20
N GLY A 120 18.56 12.75 9.11
CA GLY A 120 17.48 12.85 10.10
C GLY A 120 16.13 12.31 9.63
N ASN A 121 15.88 12.20 8.31
CA ASN A 121 14.56 11.82 7.81
C ASN A 121 14.16 10.36 8.09
N PHE A 122 15.09 9.52 8.55
CA PHE A 122 14.86 8.11 8.87
C PHE A 122 15.13 7.78 10.35
N SER A 123 15.18 8.81 11.21
CA SER A 123 15.48 8.67 12.64
C SER A 123 14.23 8.45 13.52
N TYR A 124 13.04 8.73 12.98
CA TYR A 124 11.76 8.72 13.70
C TYR A 124 11.16 7.31 13.82
N ASN A 125 11.15 6.72 15.03
CA ASN A 125 10.65 5.36 15.25
C ASN A 125 9.18 5.21 14.91
N GLU A 126 8.38 6.21 15.26
CA GLU A 126 6.93 6.26 15.07
C GLU A 126 6.50 6.17 13.61
N ASP A 127 7.34 6.60 12.66
CA ASP A 127 7.02 6.51 11.23
C ASP A 127 7.10 5.07 10.74
N PHE A 128 8.13 4.33 11.14
CA PHE A 128 8.24 2.90 10.84
C PHE A 128 7.18 2.10 11.59
N LEU A 129 6.95 2.46 12.86
CA LEU A 129 5.94 1.83 13.68
C LEU A 129 4.54 2.03 13.06
N TYR A 130 4.24 3.24 12.57
CA TYR A 130 2.98 3.51 11.87
C TYR A 130 2.81 2.65 10.62
N VAL A 131 3.85 2.50 9.79
CA VAL A 131 3.77 1.65 8.60
C VAL A 131 3.45 0.20 8.98
N THR A 132 4.11 -0.35 10.00
CA THR A 132 3.95 -1.75 10.41
C THR A 132 2.61 -2.01 11.12
N THR A 133 2.18 -1.13 12.03
CA THR A 133 0.87 -1.24 12.69
C THR A 133 -0.28 -1.02 11.71
N PHE A 134 -0.14 -0.04 10.80
CA PHE A 134 -1.14 0.24 9.78
C PHE A 134 -1.28 -0.94 8.82
N SER A 135 -0.18 -1.58 8.46
CA SER A 135 -0.20 -2.74 7.56
C SER A 135 -0.95 -3.93 8.16
N ALA A 136 -0.84 -4.17 9.47
CA ALA A 136 -1.59 -5.23 10.16
C ALA A 136 -3.11 -4.99 10.10
N ILE A 137 -3.55 -3.74 10.30
CA ILE A 137 -4.97 -3.39 10.43
C ILE A 137 -5.63 -2.93 9.12
N LEU A 138 -4.85 -2.72 8.06
CA LEU A 138 -5.27 -2.06 6.82
C LEU A 138 -6.54 -2.70 6.25
N MET A 139 -6.49 -4.00 5.97
CA MET A 139 -7.61 -4.68 5.31
C MET A 139 -8.83 -4.81 6.22
N HIS A 140 -8.64 -4.95 7.53
CA HIS A 140 -9.74 -4.88 8.51
C HIS A 140 -10.46 -3.53 8.43
N ARG A 141 -9.73 -2.41 8.57
CA ARG A 141 -10.31 -1.05 8.51
C ARG A 141 -10.90 -0.75 7.14
N PHE A 142 -10.25 -1.17 6.06
CA PHE A 142 -10.78 -0.96 4.70
C PHE A 142 -12.11 -1.65 4.50
N ARG A 143 -12.22 -2.94 4.88
CA ARG A 143 -13.46 -3.72 4.77
C ARG A 143 -14.61 -3.08 5.55
N LEU A 144 -14.38 -2.70 6.80
CA LEU A 144 -15.39 -2.03 7.62
C LEU A 144 -15.87 -0.71 6.98
N ARG A 145 -14.94 0.10 6.43
CA ARG A 145 -15.30 1.39 5.79
C ARG A 145 -16.15 1.23 4.53
N ILE A 146 -16.10 0.08 3.86
CA ILE A 146 -16.92 -0.21 2.68
C ILE A 146 -18.14 -1.09 3.00
N GLY A 147 -18.46 -1.28 4.28
CA GLY A 147 -19.65 -2.02 4.72
C GLY A 147 -19.51 -3.54 4.68
N LEU A 148 -18.28 -4.07 4.58
CA LEU A 148 -18.01 -5.50 4.70
C LEU A 148 -17.60 -5.87 6.12
N SER A 149 -17.72 -7.15 6.46
CA SER A 149 -17.17 -7.68 7.71
C SER A 149 -15.65 -7.51 7.73
N GLY A 150 -15.10 -7.02 8.85
CA GLY A 150 -13.66 -7.00 9.09
C GLY A 150 -13.07 -8.39 9.30
N PHE A 151 -11.81 -8.43 9.69
CA PHE A 151 -11.14 -9.66 10.14
C PHE A 151 -11.85 -10.32 11.33
N THR A 152 -11.89 -11.65 11.30
CA THR A 152 -12.19 -12.53 12.45
C THR A 152 -11.09 -12.41 13.52
N GLU A 153 -11.35 -12.90 14.73
CA GLU A 153 -10.36 -12.86 15.82
C GLU A 153 -9.07 -13.64 15.46
N LYS A 154 -9.17 -14.78 14.78
CA LYS A 154 -7.99 -15.52 14.31
C LYS A 154 -7.17 -14.68 13.31
N GLU A 155 -7.83 -14.04 12.37
CA GLU A 155 -7.17 -13.18 11.37
C GLU A 155 -6.52 -11.94 12.00
N LYS A 156 -7.15 -11.34 13.03
CA LYS A 156 -6.56 -10.23 13.80
C LYS A 156 -5.27 -10.67 14.51
N ILE A 157 -5.28 -11.82 15.20
CA ILE A 157 -4.09 -12.36 15.88
C ILE A 157 -2.98 -12.65 14.85
N ALA A 158 -3.31 -13.32 13.74
CA ALA A 158 -2.33 -13.61 12.70
C ALA A 158 -1.73 -12.34 12.07
N ALA A 159 -2.56 -11.34 11.80
CA ALA A 159 -2.12 -10.04 11.30
C ALA A 159 -1.17 -9.32 12.25
N HIS A 160 -1.51 -9.31 13.54
CA HIS A 160 -0.68 -8.73 14.58
C HIS A 160 0.67 -9.45 14.69
N HIS A 161 0.67 -10.78 14.82
CA HIS A 161 1.91 -11.56 14.95
C HIS A 161 2.85 -11.42 13.76
N PHE A 162 2.29 -11.43 12.54
CA PHE A 162 3.07 -11.24 11.34
C PHE A 162 3.85 -9.93 11.41
N TRP A 163 3.18 -8.82 11.73
CA TRP A 163 3.81 -7.51 11.75
C TRP A 163 4.63 -7.24 13.01
N ARG A 164 4.28 -7.84 14.16
CA ARG A 164 5.12 -7.86 15.36
C ARG A 164 6.51 -8.41 15.03
N ASP A 165 6.57 -9.51 14.29
CA ASP A 165 7.83 -10.19 13.98
C ASP A 165 8.56 -9.56 12.78
N MET A 166 7.85 -8.88 11.89
CA MET A 166 8.45 -8.06 10.82
C MET A 166 9.09 -6.77 11.36
N THR A 167 8.47 -6.13 12.36
CA THR A 167 8.88 -4.80 12.86
C THR A 167 10.36 -4.69 13.23
N PRO A 168 10.95 -5.59 14.04
CA PRO A 168 12.35 -5.47 14.45
C PRO A 168 13.36 -5.70 13.30
N LEU A 169 12.90 -6.20 12.14
CA LEU A 169 13.75 -6.36 10.96
C LEU A 169 14.07 -5.03 10.26
N PHE A 170 13.25 -3.99 10.49
CA PHE A 170 13.48 -2.66 9.93
C PHE A 170 14.46 -1.87 10.80
N ILE A 171 15.40 -1.18 10.15
CA ILE A 171 16.50 -0.46 10.80
C ILE A 171 16.34 1.05 10.57
N LYS A 172 16.44 1.82 11.66
CA LYS A 172 16.44 3.28 11.65
C LYS A 172 17.81 3.82 11.27
N GLU A 173 17.88 5.13 11.04
CA GLU A 173 19.10 5.83 10.64
C GLU A 173 20.29 5.66 11.62
N ASP A 174 20.00 5.55 12.91
CA ASP A 174 20.99 5.33 13.98
C ASP A 174 21.50 3.87 14.06
N GLY A 175 21.05 2.99 13.17
CA GLY A 175 21.40 1.57 13.14
C GLY A 175 20.61 0.70 14.13
N SER A 176 19.71 1.28 14.92
CA SER A 176 18.85 0.52 15.83
C SER A 176 17.61 -0.02 15.13
N SER A 177 17.12 -1.17 15.59
CA SER A 177 15.85 -1.74 15.15
C SER A 177 14.66 -0.87 15.59
N VAL A 178 13.61 -0.91 14.77
CA VAL A 178 12.30 -0.36 15.15
C VAL A 178 11.74 -1.17 16.33
N HIS A 179 11.17 -0.47 17.31
CA HIS A 179 10.70 -1.06 18.55
C HIS A 179 9.37 -0.45 19.01
N GLY A 180 8.78 -1.04 20.05
CA GLY A 180 7.51 -0.57 20.62
C GLY A 180 6.28 -0.97 19.80
N TYR A 181 6.33 -2.12 19.11
CA TYR A 181 5.14 -2.69 18.47
C TYR A 181 4.05 -2.94 19.52
N PRO A 182 2.79 -2.53 19.29
CA PRO A 182 1.70 -2.72 20.26
C PRO A 182 1.50 -4.19 20.64
N ASP A 183 0.99 -4.43 21.84
CA ASP A 183 0.89 -5.78 22.42
C ASP A 183 -0.16 -6.66 21.72
N ASP A 184 -1.17 -6.05 21.08
CA ASP A 184 -2.24 -6.74 20.35
C ASP A 184 -2.77 -5.92 19.16
N PHE A 185 -3.73 -6.50 18.43
CA PHE A 185 -4.35 -5.90 17.24
C PHE A 185 -5.12 -4.60 17.55
N GLU A 186 -5.77 -4.53 18.71
CA GLU A 186 -6.52 -3.34 19.14
C GLU A 186 -5.54 -2.21 19.55
N GLY A 187 -4.39 -2.55 20.10
CA GLY A 187 -3.26 -1.66 20.30
C GLY A 187 -2.76 -1.07 18.98
N CYS A 188 -2.68 -1.86 17.91
CA CYS A 188 -2.36 -1.34 16.57
C CYS A 188 -3.43 -0.36 16.06
N LEU A 189 -4.72 -0.65 16.29
CA LEU A 189 -5.82 0.26 15.95
C LEU A 189 -5.68 1.60 16.68
N ASN A 190 -5.52 1.56 18.00
CA ASN A 190 -5.38 2.75 18.85
C ASN A 190 -4.13 3.58 18.49
N PHE A 191 -3.01 2.91 18.22
CA PHE A 191 -1.78 3.58 17.78
C PHE A 191 -2.01 4.31 16.45
N CYS A 192 -2.58 3.63 15.44
CA CYS A 192 -2.84 4.25 14.15
C CYS A 192 -3.84 5.40 14.25
N GLU A 193 -4.91 5.27 15.04
CA GLU A 193 -5.89 6.35 15.24
C GLU A 193 -5.22 7.56 15.90
N THR A 194 -4.40 7.34 16.93
CA THR A 194 -3.65 8.42 17.59
C THR A 194 -2.70 9.08 16.61
N TYR A 195 -1.87 8.30 15.91
CA TYR A 195 -0.91 8.80 14.93
C TYR A 195 -1.63 9.60 13.84
N GLU A 196 -2.71 9.10 13.26
CA GLU A 196 -3.43 9.74 12.15
C GLU A 196 -4.13 11.05 12.56
N ASN A 197 -4.54 11.19 13.82
CA ASN A 197 -5.18 12.40 14.34
C ASN A 197 -4.20 13.42 14.92
N THR A 198 -2.91 13.08 15.08
CA THR A 198 -1.89 14.04 15.52
C THR A 198 -1.80 15.22 14.53
N PRO A 199 -1.93 16.47 14.99
CA PRO A 199 -1.74 17.64 14.16
C PRO A 199 -0.35 17.67 13.52
N ARG A 200 -0.28 18.01 12.23
CA ARG A 200 0.98 18.07 11.48
C ARG A 200 1.11 19.39 10.76
N GLU A 201 2.35 19.83 10.62
CA GLU A 201 2.68 20.94 9.75
C GLU A 201 2.34 20.57 8.30
N PHE A 202 1.74 21.52 7.57
CA PHE A 202 1.46 21.30 6.17
C PHE A 202 2.70 21.54 5.32
N ASP A 203 3.02 20.56 4.48
CA ASP A 203 4.00 20.68 3.42
C ASP A 203 3.32 20.53 2.05
N PRO A 204 3.45 21.51 1.12
CA PRO A 204 2.90 21.41 -0.22
C PRO A 204 3.27 20.12 -0.98
N ARG A 205 4.45 19.57 -0.72
CA ARG A 205 4.93 18.31 -1.32
C ARG A 205 4.00 17.14 -1.00
N MET A 206 3.41 17.10 0.19
CA MET A 206 2.45 16.05 0.57
C MET A 206 1.24 16.06 -0.38
N GLN A 207 0.69 17.24 -0.66
CA GLN A 207 -0.43 17.41 -1.57
C GLN A 207 -0.06 16.97 -2.98
N HIS A 208 1.12 17.37 -3.47
CA HIS A 208 1.58 17.00 -4.79
C HIS A 208 1.82 15.49 -4.93
N ILE A 209 2.43 14.85 -3.92
CA ILE A 209 2.63 13.39 -3.90
C ILE A 209 1.29 12.67 -3.94
N GLY A 210 0.35 13.02 -3.05
CA GLY A 210 -0.96 12.37 -2.97
C GLY A 210 -1.71 12.46 -4.30
N LEU A 211 -1.71 13.64 -4.94
CA LEU A 211 -2.36 13.82 -6.22
C LEU A 211 -1.63 13.15 -7.38
N ALA A 212 -0.30 13.13 -7.39
CA ALA A 212 0.47 12.38 -8.38
C ALA A 212 0.06 10.90 -8.35
N ILE A 213 0.06 10.29 -7.16
CA ILE A 213 -0.28 8.88 -6.97
C ILE A 213 -1.72 8.59 -7.39
N MET A 214 -2.70 9.40 -6.97
CA MET A 214 -4.09 9.25 -7.41
C MET A 214 -4.24 9.37 -8.93
N ASN A 215 -3.51 10.30 -9.56
CA ASN A 215 -3.52 10.44 -11.03
C ASN A 215 -2.80 9.29 -11.72
N GLN A 216 -1.77 8.69 -11.13
CA GLN A 216 -1.05 7.55 -11.70
C GLN A 216 -1.96 6.33 -11.79
N PHE A 217 -2.67 6.00 -10.70
CA PHE A 217 -3.67 4.93 -10.70
C PHE A 217 -4.75 5.17 -11.77
N ALA A 218 -5.33 6.37 -11.79
CA ALA A 218 -6.34 6.74 -12.77
C ALA A 218 -5.82 6.67 -14.21
N PHE A 219 -4.60 7.14 -14.45
CA PHE A 219 -3.98 7.12 -15.77
C PHE A 219 -3.76 5.70 -16.27
N ARG A 220 -3.30 4.80 -15.40
CA ARG A 220 -2.94 3.42 -15.74
C ARG A 220 -4.16 2.56 -16.06
N TYR A 221 -5.24 2.70 -15.30
CA TYR A 221 -6.37 1.76 -15.40
C TYR A 221 -7.65 2.34 -15.99
N PHE A 222 -7.73 3.65 -16.22
CA PHE A 222 -8.94 4.29 -16.74
C PHE A 222 -8.68 5.08 -18.03
N PRO A 223 -9.57 4.95 -19.03
CA PRO A 223 -9.48 5.75 -20.25
C PRO A 223 -9.65 7.24 -19.93
N PRO A 224 -9.13 8.17 -20.77
CA PRO A 224 -9.09 9.60 -20.48
C PRO A 224 -10.39 10.21 -19.93
N GLY A 225 -11.55 9.82 -20.47
CA GLY A 225 -12.87 10.31 -20.04
C GLY A 225 -13.36 9.83 -18.67
N LEU A 226 -12.78 8.76 -18.12
CA LEU A 226 -13.18 8.17 -16.83
C LEU A 226 -12.15 8.36 -15.72
N ARG A 227 -11.03 9.04 -16.00
CA ARG A 227 -9.95 9.27 -15.01
C ARG A 227 -10.42 10.10 -13.82
N TRP A 228 -11.36 11.03 -14.03
CA TRP A 228 -11.93 11.81 -12.92
C TRP A 228 -12.68 10.91 -11.93
N LEU A 229 -13.38 9.89 -12.43
CA LEU A 229 -14.12 8.93 -11.60
C LEU A 229 -13.14 8.06 -10.81
N ALA A 230 -12.05 7.59 -11.43
CA ALA A 230 -11.00 6.85 -10.74
C ALA A 230 -10.37 7.66 -9.59
N ILE A 231 -10.06 8.94 -9.83
CA ILE A 231 -9.54 9.84 -8.79
C ILE A 231 -10.58 10.04 -7.70
N ALA A 232 -11.86 10.22 -8.05
CA ALA A 232 -12.94 10.33 -7.07
C ALA A 232 -13.09 9.05 -6.26
N THR A 233 -12.90 7.87 -6.87
CA THR A 233 -12.92 6.59 -6.18
C THR A 233 -11.80 6.49 -5.16
N VAL A 234 -10.55 6.75 -5.56
CA VAL A 234 -9.41 6.72 -4.63
C VAL A 234 -9.64 7.71 -3.49
N LYS A 235 -10.01 8.96 -3.78
CA LYS A 235 -10.31 9.96 -2.73
C LYS A 235 -11.43 9.53 -1.78
N SER A 236 -12.49 8.91 -2.29
CA SER A 236 -13.63 8.48 -1.46
C SER A 236 -13.24 7.37 -0.47
N LEU A 237 -12.21 6.59 -0.83
CA LEU A 237 -11.70 5.45 -0.09
C LEU A 237 -10.43 5.78 0.71
N THR A 238 -9.77 6.93 0.49
CA THR A 238 -8.65 7.41 1.32
C THR A 238 -9.17 7.85 2.70
N LEU A 239 -8.32 7.77 3.73
CA LEU A 239 -8.65 8.29 5.06
C LEU A 239 -8.91 9.80 5.01
N GLU A 240 -9.91 10.26 5.74
CA GLU A 240 -10.26 11.69 5.82
C GLU A 240 -9.12 12.50 6.45
N THR A 241 -8.47 11.95 7.48
CA THR A 241 -7.28 12.53 8.13
C THR A 241 -6.14 12.74 7.14
N THR A 242 -5.86 11.77 6.27
CA THR A 242 -4.85 11.89 5.21
C THR A 242 -5.21 12.96 4.19
N LEU A 243 -6.46 12.98 3.71
CA LEU A 243 -6.91 14.02 2.79
C LEU A 243 -6.79 15.42 3.41
N ALA A 244 -7.15 15.55 4.69
CA ALA A 244 -7.04 16.80 5.44
C ALA A 244 -5.57 17.24 5.61
N ALA A 245 -4.69 16.33 6.04
CA ALA A 245 -3.25 16.61 6.18
C ALA A 245 -2.62 17.06 4.85
N MET A 246 -3.01 16.43 3.74
CA MET A 246 -2.56 16.80 2.39
C MET A 246 -3.30 18.00 1.79
N ARG A 247 -4.29 18.57 2.47
CA ARG A 247 -5.20 19.60 1.92
C ARG A 247 -5.83 19.20 0.59
N ILE A 248 -6.09 17.91 0.38
CA ILE A 248 -6.80 17.40 -0.79
C ILE A 248 -8.29 17.49 -0.50
N LYS A 249 -9.02 18.29 -1.29
CA LYS A 249 -10.46 18.42 -1.13
C LYS A 249 -11.14 17.04 -1.26
N PRO A 250 -12.00 16.66 -0.29
CA PRO A 250 -12.77 15.44 -0.37
C PRO A 250 -13.78 15.50 -1.52
N VAL A 251 -14.29 14.33 -1.90
CA VAL A 251 -15.37 14.22 -2.87
C VAL A 251 -16.70 14.66 -2.22
N HIS A 252 -17.65 15.13 -3.02
CA HIS A 252 -18.98 15.46 -2.54
C HIS A 252 -19.60 14.26 -1.78
N PRO A 253 -20.20 14.45 -0.58
CA PRO A 253 -20.63 13.36 0.28
C PRO A 253 -21.54 12.32 -0.39
N VAL A 254 -22.46 12.78 -1.25
CA VAL A 254 -23.36 11.88 -2.01
C VAL A 254 -22.58 10.99 -2.99
N LEU A 255 -21.61 11.56 -3.71
CA LEU A 255 -20.79 10.78 -4.64
C LEU A 255 -19.86 9.83 -3.88
N LYS A 256 -19.30 10.26 -2.74
CA LYS A 256 -18.55 9.37 -1.84
C LYS A 256 -19.40 8.19 -1.39
N TYR A 257 -20.63 8.43 -0.93
CA TYR A 257 -21.56 7.37 -0.52
C TYR A 257 -21.83 6.37 -1.66
N ILE A 258 -22.15 6.87 -2.86
CA ILE A 258 -22.38 6.02 -4.04
C ILE A 258 -21.15 5.17 -4.36
N ILE A 259 -19.96 5.77 -4.36
CA ILE A 259 -18.71 5.04 -4.63
C ILE A 259 -18.47 3.96 -3.57
N VAL A 260 -18.57 4.30 -2.29
CA VAL A 260 -18.36 3.35 -1.18
C VAL A 260 -19.34 2.19 -1.29
N PHE A 261 -20.62 2.48 -1.55
CA PHE A 261 -21.66 1.47 -1.74
C PHE A 261 -21.35 0.56 -2.94
N VAL A 262 -20.99 1.13 -4.10
CA VAL A 262 -20.68 0.35 -5.31
C VAL A 262 -19.46 -0.54 -5.08
N VAL A 263 -18.37 0.00 -4.50
CA VAL A 263 -17.16 -0.77 -4.23
C VAL A 263 -17.43 -1.89 -3.22
N GLY A 264 -18.12 -1.59 -2.12
CA GLY A 264 -18.53 -2.58 -1.12
C GLY A 264 -19.39 -3.69 -1.73
N THR A 265 -20.36 -3.31 -2.56
CA THR A 265 -21.24 -4.27 -3.26
C THR A 265 -20.45 -5.15 -4.22
N LEU A 266 -19.58 -4.57 -5.06
CA LEU A 266 -18.78 -5.34 -6.01
C LEU A 266 -17.84 -6.32 -5.30
N MET A 267 -17.22 -5.91 -4.20
CA MET A 267 -16.36 -6.79 -3.40
C MET A 267 -17.17 -7.90 -2.70
N SER A 268 -18.35 -7.58 -2.15
CA SER A 268 -19.24 -8.58 -1.57
C SER A 268 -19.70 -9.62 -2.59
N LEU A 269 -20.10 -9.17 -3.79
CA LEU A 269 -20.47 -10.05 -4.89
C LEU A 269 -19.29 -10.91 -5.33
N ALA A 270 -18.09 -10.34 -5.45
CA ALA A 270 -16.89 -11.08 -5.80
C ALA A 270 -16.57 -12.18 -4.76
N GLU A 271 -16.63 -11.87 -3.47
CA GLU A 271 -16.37 -12.83 -2.39
C GLU A 271 -17.43 -13.93 -2.31
N THR A 272 -18.68 -13.61 -2.62
CA THR A 272 -19.79 -14.57 -2.54
C THR A 272 -19.86 -15.47 -3.77
N PHE A 273 -19.58 -14.94 -4.95
CA PHE A 273 -19.87 -15.62 -6.21
C PHE A 273 -18.64 -16.02 -7.01
N LEU A 274 -17.45 -15.50 -6.75
CA LEU A 274 -16.24 -15.94 -7.46
C LEU A 274 -15.51 -17.02 -6.65
N PRO A 275 -14.91 -18.02 -7.34
CA PRO A 275 -14.12 -19.02 -6.66
C PRO A 275 -12.83 -18.42 -6.11
N ASP A 276 -12.38 -18.94 -4.98
CA ASP A 276 -11.07 -18.59 -4.46
C ASP A 276 -9.97 -18.98 -5.47
N PRO A 277 -8.98 -18.09 -5.69
CA PRO A 277 -7.89 -18.38 -6.61
C PRO A 277 -7.08 -19.58 -6.10
N ARG A 278 -6.65 -20.46 -7.03
CA ARG A 278 -5.85 -21.64 -6.70
C ARG A 278 -4.38 -21.33 -6.47
N GLU A 279 -3.89 -20.23 -7.04
CA GLU A 279 -2.51 -19.79 -6.90
C GLU A 279 -2.45 -18.32 -6.50
N SER A 280 -1.51 -18.00 -5.60
CA SER A 280 -1.28 -16.62 -5.18
C SER A 280 -0.81 -15.73 -6.33
N PHE A 281 -1.11 -14.44 -6.25
CA PHE A 281 -0.63 -13.46 -7.21
C PHE A 281 0.90 -13.42 -7.28
N TRP A 282 1.58 -13.51 -6.13
CA TRP A 282 3.05 -13.55 -6.08
C TRP A 282 3.62 -14.70 -6.91
N LYS A 283 3.08 -15.91 -6.73
CA LYS A 283 3.55 -17.09 -7.48
C LYS A 283 3.47 -16.86 -8.99
N LYS A 284 2.39 -16.23 -9.47
CA LYS A 284 2.25 -15.87 -10.90
C LYS A 284 3.33 -14.92 -11.39
N ILE A 285 3.72 -13.95 -10.56
CA ILE A 285 4.76 -12.96 -10.87
C ILE A 285 6.16 -13.58 -10.82
N GLU A 286 6.46 -14.35 -9.79
CA GLU A 286 7.77 -14.98 -9.57
C GLU A 286 8.07 -16.06 -10.64
N THR A 287 7.04 -16.74 -11.16
CA THR A 287 7.18 -17.76 -12.20
C THR A 287 6.97 -17.23 -13.62
N LEU A 288 7.01 -15.90 -13.84
CA LEU A 288 6.96 -15.36 -15.20
C LEU A 288 8.15 -15.86 -16.01
N ASP A 289 7.89 -16.33 -17.23
CA ASP A 289 8.96 -16.61 -18.19
C ASP A 289 9.69 -15.33 -18.60
N VAL A 290 10.89 -15.50 -19.16
CA VAL A 290 11.78 -14.37 -19.50
C VAL A 290 11.12 -13.37 -20.45
N GLU A 291 10.34 -13.83 -21.43
CA GLU A 291 9.68 -12.97 -22.41
C GLU A 291 8.55 -12.16 -21.77
N LYS A 292 7.70 -12.79 -20.93
CA LYS A 292 6.66 -12.08 -20.18
C LYS A 292 7.25 -11.10 -19.17
N ALA A 293 8.33 -11.47 -18.48
CA ALA A 293 9.02 -10.57 -17.55
C ALA A 293 9.60 -9.34 -18.28
N LYS A 294 10.14 -9.53 -19.49
CA LYS A 294 10.63 -8.45 -20.35
C LYS A 294 9.48 -7.57 -20.86
N ALA A 295 8.38 -8.17 -21.30
CA ALA A 295 7.19 -7.45 -21.74
C ALA A 295 6.60 -6.59 -20.61
N ARG A 296 6.49 -7.13 -19.39
CA ARG A 296 6.04 -6.38 -18.21
C ARG A 296 6.92 -5.17 -17.91
N LYS A 297 8.26 -5.33 -17.97
CA LYS A 297 9.20 -4.21 -17.79
C LYS A 297 9.06 -3.14 -18.87
N ALA A 298 8.80 -3.55 -20.12
CA ALA A 298 8.57 -2.62 -21.22
C ALA A 298 7.26 -1.83 -21.04
N ASP A 299 6.16 -2.52 -20.68
CA ASP A 299 4.86 -1.90 -20.38
C ASP A 299 4.96 -0.88 -19.25
N ILE A 300 5.65 -1.22 -18.15
CA ILE A 300 5.89 -0.31 -17.04
C ILE A 300 6.63 0.95 -17.50
N LYS A 301 7.68 0.78 -18.31
CA LYS A 301 8.47 1.89 -18.82
C LYS A 301 7.65 2.80 -19.75
N GLU A 302 6.90 2.22 -20.67
CA GLU A 302 6.02 2.96 -21.58
C GLU A 302 4.94 3.72 -20.81
N SER A 303 4.32 3.07 -19.83
CA SER A 303 3.34 3.66 -18.92
C SER A 303 3.92 4.87 -18.17
N ASP A 304 5.15 4.74 -17.65
CA ASP A 304 5.84 5.81 -16.94
C ASP A 304 6.17 7.01 -17.83
N GLU A 305 6.66 6.78 -19.05
CA GLU A 305 6.94 7.84 -20.01
C GLU A 305 5.66 8.60 -20.39
N ALA A 306 4.58 7.86 -20.68
CA ALA A 306 3.29 8.44 -21.03
C ALA A 306 2.64 9.19 -19.86
N TYR A 307 2.71 8.64 -18.64
CA TYR A 307 2.20 9.28 -17.43
C TYR A 307 2.99 10.55 -17.09
N CYS A 308 4.32 10.51 -17.18
CA CYS A 308 5.18 11.65 -16.89
C CYS A 308 4.86 12.83 -17.82
N LYS A 309 4.64 12.56 -19.11
CA LYS A 309 4.15 13.59 -20.06
C LYS A 309 2.78 14.11 -19.65
N TYR A 310 1.81 13.23 -19.42
CA TYR A 310 0.45 13.59 -19.04
C TYR A 310 0.38 14.49 -17.79
N ILE A 311 1.10 14.13 -16.73
CA ILE A 311 1.01 14.87 -15.47
C ILE A 311 1.68 16.24 -15.56
N ARG A 312 2.78 16.36 -16.32
CA ARG A 312 3.44 17.65 -16.59
C ARG A 312 2.55 18.59 -17.39
N ASP A 313 1.88 18.09 -18.42
CA ASP A 313 0.94 18.89 -19.22
C ASP A 313 -0.23 19.36 -18.34
N LYS A 314 -0.77 18.46 -17.51
CA LYS A 314 -1.87 18.78 -16.58
C LYS A 314 -1.47 19.79 -15.51
N TRP A 315 -0.24 19.72 -15.01
CA TRP A 315 0.23 20.62 -13.96
C TRP A 315 0.74 21.95 -14.48
N SER A 316 1.11 22.02 -15.76
CA SER A 316 1.45 23.28 -16.44
C SER A 316 0.24 24.06 -16.93
N ALA A 317 -0.97 23.48 -16.87
CA ALA A 317 -2.20 24.08 -17.41
C ALA A 317 -2.67 25.30 -16.58
N PRO A 318 -3.20 26.36 -17.23
CA PRO A 318 -3.79 27.51 -16.54
C PRO A 318 -4.88 27.09 -15.54
N GLY A 319 -4.83 27.64 -14.33
CA GLY A 319 -5.77 27.30 -13.25
C GLY A 319 -5.44 26.00 -12.51
N CYS A 320 -4.32 25.34 -12.83
CA CYS A 320 -3.85 24.21 -12.03
C CYS A 320 -3.32 24.71 -10.67
N PRO A 321 -3.82 24.19 -9.54
CA PRO A 321 -3.36 24.61 -8.21
C PRO A 321 -1.92 24.18 -7.87
N PHE A 322 -1.23 23.48 -8.79
CA PHE A 322 0.10 22.90 -8.60
C PHE A 322 1.09 23.33 -9.68
N GLN A 323 0.92 24.53 -10.23
CA GLN A 323 1.71 25.04 -11.34
C GLN A 323 3.22 24.89 -11.06
N MET A 324 3.83 23.86 -11.65
CA MET A 324 5.27 23.72 -11.67
C MET A 324 5.76 24.79 -12.63
N LYS A 325 6.55 25.76 -12.15
CA LYS A 325 7.24 26.67 -13.05
C LYS A 325 8.12 25.80 -13.95
N ALA A 326 7.98 25.97 -15.27
CA ALA A 326 8.97 25.43 -16.19
C ALA A 326 10.30 26.11 -15.85
N GLU A 327 11.27 25.32 -15.39
CA GLU A 327 12.68 25.74 -15.35
C GLU A 327 13.28 25.64 -16.76
#